data_AF-A0A6J5VNN9-F1
#
_entry.id   AF-A0A6J5VNN9-F1
#
_cell.length_a   1.000
_cell.length_b   1.000
_cell.length_c   1.000
_cell.angle_alpha   90.00
_cell.angle_beta   90.00
_cell.angle_gamma   90.00
#
_symmetry.space_group_name_H-M   'P 1'
#
loop_
_entity.id
_entity.type
_entity.pdbx_description
1 polymer ?
#
loop_
_entity_poly.entity_id
_entity_poly.type
_entity_poly.pdbx_seq_one_letter_code
_entity_poly.pdbx_strand_id
1 'polypeptide(L)'
;MKGDHFLISTLAILAFATFLASAYDPSPLQDFCVAVKDIKSGVFVNGKFCKDPKLANANDFFFSGLQNPRNTQNPVGSNVTAVNVDNLAGLNTLGISLARIDFAPNGLNPPHTHPRATEILVGLGRNTLSFAGLSSQNPGVITIANAVFGSKPPINPDVLTKAFQVDNKVVDYLQKQFWYDNN
;
A
#
# COMPACT_ATOMS: atom_id res chain seq x y z
N MET A 1 -10.05 -47.70 12.50
CA MET A 1 -8.57 -47.79 12.40
C MET A 1 -8.03 -47.49 11.00
N LYS A 2 -8.33 -48.26 9.92
CA LYS A 2 -7.81 -47.93 8.57
C LYS A 2 -8.37 -46.62 7.96
N GLY A 3 -9.65 -46.31 8.23
CA GLY A 3 -10.27 -45.06 7.77
C GLY A 3 -9.75 -43.81 8.47
N ASP A 4 -9.43 -43.93 9.76
CA ASP A 4 -8.95 -42.80 10.58
C ASP A 4 -7.54 -42.36 10.15
N HIS A 5 -6.66 -43.30 9.83
CA HIS A 5 -5.34 -42.99 9.29
C HIS A 5 -5.42 -42.33 7.90
N PHE A 6 -6.34 -42.77 7.03
CA PHE A 6 -6.52 -42.16 5.72
C PHE A 6 -7.05 -40.72 5.81
N LEU A 7 -7.97 -40.46 6.75
CA LEU A 7 -8.51 -39.12 7.00
C LEU A 7 -7.44 -38.17 7.58
N ILE A 8 -6.63 -38.66 8.52
CA ILE A 8 -5.52 -37.89 9.10
C ILE A 8 -4.47 -37.58 8.03
N SER A 9 -4.10 -38.54 7.18
CA SER A 9 -3.14 -38.33 6.09
C SER A 9 -3.65 -37.34 5.05
N THR A 10 -4.94 -37.39 4.69
CA THR A 10 -5.54 -36.44 3.73
C THR A 10 -5.63 -35.02 4.29
N LEU A 11 -6.02 -34.87 5.56
CA LEU A 11 -6.01 -33.57 6.25
C LEU A 11 -4.59 -32.99 6.38
N ALA A 12 -3.59 -33.83 6.65
CA ALA A 12 -2.20 -33.40 6.72
C ALA A 12 -1.65 -32.93 5.37
N ILE A 13 -1.97 -33.63 4.27
CA ILE A 13 -1.58 -33.24 2.91
C ILE A 13 -2.28 -31.94 2.49
N LEU A 14 -3.58 -31.80 2.80
CA LEU A 14 -4.33 -30.58 2.49
C LEU A 14 -3.79 -29.38 3.29
N ALA A 15 -3.47 -29.56 4.57
CA ALA A 15 -2.82 -28.53 5.38
C ALA A 15 -1.43 -28.15 4.82
N PHE A 16 -0.65 -29.12 4.33
CA PHE A 16 0.65 -28.83 3.71
C PHE A 16 0.52 -28.12 2.35
N ALA A 17 -0.55 -28.39 1.61
CA ALA A 17 -0.85 -27.72 0.34
C ALA A 17 -1.35 -26.28 0.50
N THR A 18 -1.82 -25.87 1.68
CA THR A 18 -2.44 -24.55 1.90
C THR A 18 -1.48 -23.40 2.24
N PHE A 19 -0.16 -23.60 2.32
CA PHE A 19 0.72 -22.61 3.00
C PHE A 19 1.61 -21.70 2.16
N LEU A 20 1.51 -21.64 0.84
CA LEU A 20 2.41 -20.77 0.05
C LEU A 20 1.66 -19.76 -0.82
N ALA A 21 0.74 -18.99 -0.22
CA ALA A 21 0.40 -17.69 -0.80
C ALA A 21 1.60 -16.75 -0.59
N SER A 22 2.42 -16.57 -1.62
CA SER A 22 3.50 -15.59 -1.63
C SER A 22 2.90 -14.19 -1.74
N ALA A 23 2.74 -13.51 -0.60
CA ALA A 23 2.21 -12.15 -0.53
C ALA A 23 3.32 -11.09 -0.47
N TYR A 24 4.38 -11.26 -1.26
CA TYR A 24 5.49 -10.31 -1.37
C TYR A 24 5.95 -10.19 -2.84
N ASP A 25 6.67 -9.12 -3.13
CA ASP A 25 7.19 -8.86 -4.48
C ASP A 25 8.18 -9.95 -4.94
N PRO A 26 8.22 -10.33 -6.23
CA PRO A 26 9.19 -11.29 -6.73
C PRO A 26 10.65 -10.88 -6.46
N SER A 27 11.50 -11.85 -6.10
CA SER A 27 12.93 -11.60 -5.88
C SER A 27 13.62 -11.07 -7.14
N PRO A 28 14.59 -10.14 -7.01
CA PRO A 28 15.35 -9.64 -8.14
C PRO A 28 16.23 -10.73 -8.75
N LEU A 29 16.42 -10.67 -10.09
CA LEU A 29 17.27 -11.61 -10.84
C LEU A 29 18.62 -11.01 -11.26
N GLN A 30 18.89 -9.78 -10.82
CA GLN A 30 20.10 -9.00 -11.09
C GLN A 30 20.22 -7.90 -10.03
N ASP A 31 21.40 -7.28 -9.92
CA ASP A 31 21.69 -6.26 -8.90
C ASP A 31 20.72 -5.06 -8.94
N PHE A 32 20.35 -4.60 -10.13
CA PHE A 32 19.39 -3.51 -10.30
C PHE A 32 18.63 -3.59 -11.62
N CYS A 33 17.39 -3.10 -11.60
CA CYS A 33 16.52 -2.96 -12.77
C CYS A 33 15.77 -1.63 -12.66
N VAL A 34 16.42 -0.51 -12.99
CA VAL A 34 15.80 0.82 -12.89
C VAL A 34 14.56 0.89 -13.78
N ALA A 35 13.41 1.26 -13.21
CA ALA A 35 12.16 1.37 -13.98
C ALA A 35 12.24 2.44 -15.08
N VAL A 36 11.76 2.11 -16.29
CA VAL A 36 11.52 3.09 -17.35
C VAL A 36 10.22 3.87 -17.09
N LYS A 37 10.22 5.16 -17.42
CA LYS A 37 9.03 6.03 -17.29
C LYS A 37 8.13 6.03 -18.54
N ASP A 38 8.69 5.72 -19.71
CA ASP A 38 8.00 5.86 -21.01
C ASP A 38 7.84 4.48 -21.66
N ILE A 39 6.59 4.04 -21.84
CA ILE A 39 6.24 2.71 -22.35
C ILE A 39 5.73 2.82 -23.80
N LYS A 40 6.46 3.53 -24.65
CA LYS A 40 6.10 3.66 -26.09
C LYS A 40 6.04 2.30 -26.80
N SER A 41 6.65 1.26 -26.24
CA SER A 41 6.45 -0.13 -26.65
C SER A 41 5.38 -0.79 -25.75
N GLY A 42 4.11 -0.75 -26.17
CA GLY A 42 2.92 -1.13 -25.39
C GLY A 42 2.80 -2.62 -25.02
N VAL A 43 3.73 -3.16 -24.23
CA VAL A 43 3.64 -4.47 -23.59
C VAL A 43 3.40 -4.26 -22.10
N PHE A 44 2.46 -5.00 -21.50
CA PHE A 44 2.18 -4.93 -20.07
C PHE A 44 2.90 -6.10 -19.35
N VAL A 45 3.58 -5.79 -18.25
CA VAL A 45 4.25 -6.77 -17.40
C VAL A 45 3.86 -6.56 -15.93
N ASN A 46 4.06 -7.56 -15.09
CA ASN A 46 4.00 -7.36 -13.64
C ASN A 46 5.20 -6.51 -13.20
N GLY A 47 4.96 -5.38 -12.53
CA GLY A 47 6.01 -4.41 -12.19
C GLY A 47 6.26 -3.39 -13.31
N LYS A 48 7.54 -3.13 -13.62
CA LYS A 48 7.96 -2.16 -14.66
C LYS A 48 9.16 -2.69 -15.45
N PHE A 49 9.29 -2.28 -16.72
CA PHE A 49 10.47 -2.59 -17.52
C PHE A 49 11.73 -1.94 -16.98
N CYS A 50 12.86 -2.62 -17.17
CA CYS A 50 14.18 -2.10 -16.84
C CYS A 50 14.70 -1.20 -17.96
N LYS A 51 15.30 -0.08 -17.56
CA LYS A 51 16.24 0.70 -18.36
C LYS A 51 17.48 -0.15 -18.65
N ASP A 52 18.17 0.10 -19.77
CA ASP A 52 19.47 -0.51 -20.03
C ASP A 52 20.41 -0.25 -18.83
N PRO A 53 20.96 -1.29 -18.19
CA PRO A 53 21.83 -1.12 -17.03
C PRO A 53 23.02 -0.20 -17.27
N LYS A 54 23.52 -0.10 -18.51
CA LYS A 54 24.63 0.79 -18.88
C LYS A 54 24.26 2.28 -18.83
N LEU A 55 22.97 2.59 -18.86
CA LEU A 55 22.45 3.96 -18.79
C LEU A 55 22.09 4.35 -17.34
N ALA A 56 22.12 3.40 -16.40
CA ALA A 56 21.81 3.66 -15.00
C ALA A 56 22.85 4.61 -14.38
N ASN A 57 22.39 5.52 -13.53
CA ASN A 57 23.27 6.42 -12.78
C ASN A 57 22.71 6.69 -11.38
N ALA A 58 23.49 7.37 -10.53
CA ALA A 58 23.14 7.62 -9.14
C ALA A 58 21.79 8.33 -8.94
N ASN A 59 21.37 9.19 -9.88
CA ASN A 59 20.10 9.90 -9.78
C ASN A 59 18.89 8.97 -9.93
N ASP A 60 19.05 7.78 -10.52
CA ASP A 60 17.98 6.78 -10.63
C ASP A 60 17.62 6.17 -9.25
N PHE A 61 18.52 6.31 -8.25
CA PHE A 61 18.40 5.79 -6.89
C PHE A 61 18.31 6.88 -5.82
N PHE A 62 18.21 8.15 -6.23
CA PHE A 62 18.17 9.28 -5.32
C PHE A 62 16.76 9.88 -5.21
N PHE A 63 16.28 10.04 -3.97
CA PHE A 63 15.06 10.75 -3.66
C PHE A 63 15.34 11.86 -2.65
N SER A 64 15.05 13.11 -3.04
CA SER A 64 15.22 14.27 -2.16
C SER A 64 13.92 14.67 -1.47
N GLY A 65 14.01 15.20 -0.25
CA GLY A 65 12.90 15.88 0.42
C GLY A 65 12.39 15.18 1.67
N LEU A 66 12.79 13.92 1.92
CA LEU A 66 12.45 13.19 3.14
C LEU A 66 13.03 13.83 4.41
N GLN A 67 14.03 14.69 4.30
CA GLN A 67 14.59 15.44 5.43
C GLN A 67 13.69 16.61 5.88
N ASN A 68 12.79 17.09 5.02
CA ASN A 68 11.99 18.27 5.26
C ASN A 68 10.57 17.90 5.71
N PRO A 69 10.03 18.54 6.78
CA PRO A 69 8.62 18.41 7.14
C PRO A 69 7.69 18.87 6.02
N ARG A 70 6.58 18.15 5.87
CA ARG A 70 5.49 18.54 4.96
C ARG A 70 4.38 19.30 5.66
N ASN A 71 3.61 20.03 4.86
CA ASN A 71 2.49 20.82 5.35
C ASN A 71 1.35 19.90 5.82
N THR A 72 0.96 20.06 7.08
CA THR A 72 -0.13 19.33 7.74
C THR A 72 -1.39 20.18 7.93
N GLN A 73 -1.46 21.38 7.33
CA GLN A 73 -2.67 22.22 7.29
C GLN A 73 -3.70 21.64 6.33
N ASN A 74 -4.33 20.54 6.73
CA ASN A 74 -5.40 19.86 6.01
C ASN A 74 -6.39 19.22 7.02
N PRO A 75 -7.57 18.75 6.58
CA PRO A 75 -8.62 18.26 7.48
C PRO A 75 -8.24 17.10 8.40
N VAL A 76 -7.23 16.30 8.01
CA VAL A 76 -6.77 15.15 8.81
C VAL A 76 -5.51 15.46 9.60
N GLY A 77 -4.90 16.64 9.43
CA GLY A 77 -3.74 17.06 10.20
C GLY A 77 -2.48 16.23 9.96
N SER A 78 -2.37 15.53 8.82
CA SER A 78 -1.21 14.70 8.51
C SER A 78 -0.84 14.73 7.03
N ASN A 79 0.39 14.39 6.69
CA ASN A 79 0.88 14.36 5.32
C ASN A 79 1.84 13.18 5.14
N VAL A 80 1.60 12.34 4.13
CA VAL A 80 2.45 11.21 3.78
C VAL A 80 3.28 11.57 2.55
N THR A 81 4.60 11.53 2.67
CA THR A 81 5.51 11.53 1.52
C THR A 81 5.92 10.08 1.24
N ALA A 82 5.21 9.44 0.31
CA ALA A 82 5.54 8.09 -0.15
C ALA A 82 6.78 8.11 -1.06
N VAL A 83 7.63 7.08 -0.95
CA VAL A 83 8.77 6.81 -1.80
C VAL A 83 8.68 5.37 -2.29
N ASN A 84 8.13 5.20 -3.47
CA ASN A 84 7.83 3.92 -4.09
C ASN A 84 8.39 3.90 -5.52
N VAL A 85 8.19 2.81 -6.25
CA VAL A 85 8.74 2.65 -7.60
C VAL A 85 8.27 3.71 -8.61
N ASP A 86 7.12 4.36 -8.37
CA ASP A 86 6.58 5.37 -9.29
C ASP A 86 7.33 6.71 -9.20
N ASN A 87 7.92 7.02 -8.03
CA ASN A 87 8.69 8.25 -7.82
C ASN A 87 10.19 8.02 -7.54
N LEU A 88 10.61 6.78 -7.29
CA LEU A 88 12.00 6.35 -7.21
C LEU A 88 12.21 5.07 -8.04
N ALA A 89 12.56 5.26 -9.32
CA ALA A 89 12.65 4.18 -10.31
C ALA A 89 13.64 3.07 -9.94
N GLY A 90 14.68 3.37 -9.16
CA GLY A 90 15.66 2.42 -8.66
C GLY A 90 15.10 1.38 -7.69
N LEU A 91 13.90 1.57 -7.14
CA LEU A 91 13.26 0.58 -6.25
C LEU A 91 12.67 -0.64 -6.99
N ASN A 92 12.58 -0.58 -8.32
CA ASN A 92 11.98 -1.66 -9.09
C ASN A 92 12.77 -2.97 -8.91
N THR A 93 12.04 -4.07 -8.72
CA THR A 93 12.49 -5.43 -8.38
C THR A 93 13.05 -5.63 -6.97
N LEU A 94 13.18 -4.57 -6.16
CA LEU A 94 13.80 -4.67 -4.82
C LEU A 94 12.81 -5.04 -3.71
N GLY A 95 11.51 -5.04 -4.00
CA GLY A 95 10.48 -5.45 -3.03
C GLY A 95 10.37 -4.54 -1.80
N ILE A 96 10.80 -3.29 -1.90
CA ILE A 96 10.76 -2.34 -0.78
C ILE A 96 10.27 -0.95 -1.21
N SER A 97 9.62 -0.26 -0.29
CA SER A 97 9.32 1.17 -0.37
C SER A 97 9.40 1.81 1.02
N LEU A 98 9.36 3.15 1.04
CA LEU A 98 9.44 3.94 2.26
C LEU A 98 8.34 5.01 2.27
N ALA A 99 7.95 5.49 3.44
CA ALA A 99 7.20 6.73 3.57
C ALA A 99 7.69 7.55 4.77
N ARG A 100 7.63 8.88 4.62
CA ARG A 100 7.68 9.82 5.75
C ARG A 100 6.26 10.28 6.04
N ILE A 101 5.90 10.34 7.32
CA ILE A 101 4.58 10.79 7.77
C ILE A 101 4.77 11.92 8.76
N ASP A 102 4.28 13.11 8.42
CA ASP A 102 4.26 14.28 9.31
C ASP A 102 2.86 14.44 9.93
N PHE A 103 2.80 14.73 11.24
CA PHE A 103 1.56 14.92 11.98
C PHE A 103 1.55 16.30 12.67
N ALA A 104 0.45 17.03 12.53
CA ALA A 104 0.09 18.13 13.41
C ALA A 104 -0.38 17.59 14.79
N PRO A 105 -0.43 18.43 15.84
CA PRO A 105 -1.12 18.06 17.07
C PRO A 105 -2.54 17.57 16.79
N ASN A 106 -2.90 16.38 17.31
CA ASN A 106 -4.17 15.69 17.07
C ASN A 106 -4.43 15.27 15.60
N GLY A 107 -3.42 15.34 14.73
CA GLY A 107 -3.49 14.81 13.38
C GLY A 107 -3.63 13.28 13.38
N LEU A 108 -4.28 12.77 12.34
CA LEU A 108 -4.54 11.35 12.13
C LEU A 108 -4.12 10.98 10.71
N ASN A 109 -3.46 9.84 10.55
CA ASN A 109 -3.38 9.16 9.27
C ASN A 109 -4.65 8.28 9.18
N PRO A 110 -5.61 8.57 8.29
CA PRO A 110 -6.91 7.91 8.29
C PRO A 110 -6.78 6.38 8.23
N PRO A 111 -7.74 5.62 8.81
CA PRO A 111 -7.71 4.16 8.72
C PRO A 111 -7.59 3.69 7.26
N HIS A 112 -6.54 2.93 6.98
CA HIS A 112 -6.22 2.44 5.64
C HIS A 112 -5.57 1.06 5.69
N THR A 113 -5.43 0.44 4.52
CA THR A 113 -4.69 -0.81 4.34
C THR A 113 -3.71 -0.72 3.17
N HIS A 114 -2.66 -1.54 3.24
CA HIS A 114 -1.73 -1.79 2.15
C HIS A 114 -2.01 -3.20 1.57
N PRO A 115 -2.64 -3.32 0.39
CA PRO A 115 -3.10 -4.62 -0.12
C PRO A 115 -1.95 -5.56 -0.52
N ARG A 116 -0.72 -5.06 -0.66
CA ARG A 116 0.43 -5.82 -1.19
C ARG A 116 1.68 -5.74 -0.31
N ALA A 117 1.59 -5.23 0.91
CA ALA A 117 2.75 -5.11 1.78
C ALA A 117 2.40 -5.17 3.26
N THR A 118 3.35 -5.64 4.04
CA THR A 118 3.44 -5.34 5.47
C THR A 118 4.22 -4.04 5.67
N GLU A 119 3.97 -3.36 6.79
CA GLU A 119 4.59 -2.09 7.14
C GLU A 119 5.30 -2.20 8.50
N ILE A 120 6.52 -1.65 8.58
CA ILE A 120 7.20 -1.36 9.84
C ILE A 120 7.30 0.15 10.02
N LEU A 121 6.81 0.65 11.16
CA LEU A 121 6.74 2.07 11.45
C LEU A 121 7.63 2.43 12.64
N VAL A 122 8.46 3.47 12.46
CA VAL A 122 9.31 4.05 13.49
C VAL A 122 8.87 5.48 13.76
N GLY A 123 8.33 5.73 14.94
CA GLY A 123 7.96 7.06 15.41
C GLY A 123 9.16 7.83 15.96
N LEU A 124 9.27 9.11 15.59
CA LEU A 124 10.33 10.04 16.02
C LEU A 124 9.72 11.32 16.62
N GLY A 125 10.32 11.81 17.71
CA GLY A 125 9.78 12.94 18.47
C GLY A 125 8.49 12.57 19.21
N ARG A 126 7.79 13.56 19.79
CA ARG A 126 6.51 13.34 20.51
C ARG A 126 5.36 13.01 19.53
N ASN A 127 5.50 11.96 18.74
CA ASN A 127 4.53 11.47 17.74
C ASN A 127 4.17 12.49 16.63
N THR A 128 5.10 13.38 16.28
CA THR A 128 4.90 14.38 15.21
C THR A 128 5.47 13.94 13.86
N LEU A 129 6.30 12.89 13.86
CA LEU A 129 7.01 12.38 12.69
C LEU A 129 7.13 10.86 12.79
N SER A 130 6.87 10.17 11.69
CA SER A 130 7.13 8.74 11.57
C SER A 130 7.76 8.41 10.23
N PHE A 131 8.57 7.35 10.20
CA PHE A 131 9.04 6.72 8.97
C PHE A 131 8.49 5.30 8.89
N ALA A 132 8.00 4.93 7.72
CA ALA A 132 7.46 3.62 7.43
C ALA A 132 8.31 2.93 6.35
N GLY A 133 8.68 1.68 6.57
CA GLY A 133 9.23 0.79 5.54
C GLY A 133 8.19 -0.25 5.16
N LEU A 134 8.03 -0.53 3.86
CA LEU A 134 7.03 -1.48 3.36
C LEU A 134 7.69 -2.57 2.51
N SER A 135 7.19 -3.80 2.62
CA SER A 135 7.71 -5.00 1.94
C SER A 135 7.23 -5.18 0.49
N SER A 136 6.98 -4.07 -0.20
CA SER A 136 6.71 -4.05 -1.65
C SER A 136 7.21 -2.73 -2.25
N GLN A 137 7.67 -2.78 -3.50
CA GLN A 137 7.99 -1.60 -4.30
C GLN A 137 6.76 -0.75 -4.62
N ASN A 138 5.57 -1.35 -4.57
CA ASN A 138 4.29 -0.69 -4.78
C ASN A 138 3.23 -1.27 -3.84
N PRO A 139 3.20 -0.85 -2.57
CA PRO A 139 2.30 -1.41 -1.55
C PRO A 139 0.82 -1.16 -1.85
N GLY A 140 0.52 -0.04 -2.53
CA GLY A 140 -0.84 0.48 -2.70
C GLY A 140 -1.40 1.05 -1.39
N VAL A 141 -2.41 1.91 -1.45
CA VAL A 141 -3.10 2.43 -0.27
C VAL A 141 -4.60 2.40 -0.51
N ILE A 142 -5.34 1.88 0.45
CA ILE A 142 -6.82 1.88 0.45
C ILE A 142 -7.29 2.57 1.71
N THR A 143 -7.67 3.85 1.60
CA THR A 143 -8.31 4.57 2.71
C THR A 143 -9.72 4.04 2.90
N ILE A 144 -10.02 3.50 4.09
CA ILE A 144 -11.25 2.73 4.35
C ILE A 144 -12.49 3.60 4.13
N ALA A 145 -12.51 4.82 4.67
CA ALA A 145 -13.68 5.68 4.55
C ALA A 145 -13.96 6.09 3.10
N ASN A 146 -12.92 6.41 2.33
CA ASN A 146 -13.06 6.74 0.91
C ASN A 146 -13.49 5.52 0.09
N ALA A 147 -12.94 4.33 0.36
CA ALA A 147 -13.34 3.10 -0.34
C ALA A 147 -14.80 2.68 -0.05
N VAL A 148 -15.27 2.85 1.19
CA VAL A 148 -16.63 2.44 1.61
C VAL A 148 -17.67 3.48 1.23
N PHE A 149 -17.42 4.76 1.50
CA PHE A 149 -18.42 5.82 1.37
C PHE A 149 -18.18 6.78 0.20
N GLY A 150 -16.94 6.87 -0.32
CA GLY A 150 -16.54 7.75 -1.43
C GLY A 150 -16.31 7.04 -2.78
N SER A 151 -16.59 5.74 -2.87
CA SER A 151 -16.36 4.94 -4.08
C SER A 151 -17.23 5.37 -5.27
N LYS A 152 -16.74 5.07 -6.48
CA LYS A 152 -17.42 5.40 -7.74
C LYS A 152 -17.52 4.14 -8.62
N PRO A 153 -18.73 3.64 -8.91
CA PRO A 153 -20.03 4.09 -8.38
C PRO A 153 -20.16 3.86 -6.86
N PRO A 154 -21.05 4.58 -6.16
CA PRO A 154 -21.28 4.38 -4.73
C PRO A 154 -21.79 2.97 -4.42
N ILE A 155 -21.39 2.41 -3.28
CA ILE A 155 -21.98 1.17 -2.76
C ILE A 155 -23.46 1.40 -2.44
N ASN A 156 -24.30 0.41 -2.74
CA ASN A 156 -25.73 0.46 -2.47
C ASN A 156 -25.99 0.78 -0.97
N PRO A 157 -26.76 1.85 -0.65
CA PRO A 157 -27.04 2.23 0.73
C PRO A 157 -27.64 1.12 1.58
N ASP A 158 -28.48 0.24 1.02
CA ASP A 158 -29.09 -0.87 1.76
C ASP A 158 -28.05 -1.88 2.26
N VAL A 159 -26.97 -2.09 1.49
CA VAL A 159 -25.85 -2.94 1.88
C VAL A 159 -25.11 -2.31 3.05
N LEU A 160 -24.83 -1.01 2.98
CA LEU A 160 -24.12 -0.28 4.03
C LEU A 160 -24.96 -0.17 5.31
N THR A 161 -26.25 0.14 5.20
CA THR A 161 -27.19 0.17 6.33
C THR A 161 -27.24 -1.18 7.04
N LYS A 162 -27.30 -2.28 6.29
CA LYS A 162 -27.28 -3.62 6.89
C LYS A 162 -25.92 -3.97 7.51
N ALA A 163 -24.81 -3.62 6.85
CA ALA A 163 -23.46 -3.94 7.32
C ALA A 163 -23.09 -3.18 8.60
N PHE A 164 -23.40 -1.87 8.64
CA PHE A 164 -23.09 -1.00 9.77
C PHE A 164 -24.21 -0.93 10.81
N GLN A 165 -25.38 -1.50 10.53
CA GLN A 165 -26.56 -1.49 11.41
C GLN A 165 -27.01 -0.08 11.79
N VAL A 166 -27.06 0.81 10.79
CA VAL A 166 -27.45 2.23 10.94
C VAL A 166 -28.52 2.63 9.94
N ASP A 167 -29.30 3.66 10.27
CA ASP A 167 -30.31 4.20 9.38
C ASP A 167 -29.73 4.70 8.05
N ASN A 168 -30.53 4.62 6.99
CA ASN A 168 -30.15 5.07 5.65
C ASN A 168 -29.73 6.57 5.65
N LYS A 169 -30.33 7.40 6.51
CA LYS A 169 -29.95 8.81 6.68
C LYS A 169 -28.48 8.99 7.10
N VAL A 170 -27.94 8.08 7.90
CA VAL A 170 -26.52 8.11 8.32
C VAL A 170 -25.64 7.72 7.14
N VAL A 171 -26.01 6.69 6.38
CA VAL A 171 -25.29 6.28 5.17
C VAL A 171 -25.28 7.38 4.13
N ASP A 172 -26.43 7.98 3.83
CA ASP A 172 -26.58 9.12 2.93
C ASP A 172 -25.71 10.31 3.36
N TYR A 173 -25.66 10.58 4.66
CA TYR A 173 -24.79 11.63 5.20
C TYR A 173 -23.31 11.31 4.96
N LEU A 174 -22.88 10.08 5.25
CA LEU A 174 -21.49 9.63 5.09
C LEU A 174 -21.05 9.59 3.62
N GLN A 175 -21.92 9.16 2.70
CA GLN A 175 -21.65 9.15 1.26
C GLN A 175 -21.58 10.57 0.64
N LYS A 176 -22.15 11.57 1.31
CA LYS A 176 -22.05 12.99 0.93
C LYS A 176 -20.81 13.67 1.49
N GLN A 177 -20.11 13.06 2.45
CA GLN A 177 -18.88 13.64 3.01
C GLN A 177 -17.74 13.59 2.01
N PHE A 178 -16.82 14.55 2.14
CA PHE A 178 -15.54 14.50 1.45
C PHE A 178 -14.54 13.70 2.29
N TRP A 179 -14.16 12.52 1.81
CA TRP A 179 -13.16 11.68 2.44
C TRP A 179 -11.77 12.05 1.92
N TYR A 180 -10.94 12.59 2.82
CA TYR A 180 -9.62 13.12 2.47
C TYR A 180 -8.55 12.02 2.51
N ASP A 181 -7.82 11.86 1.41
CA ASP A 181 -6.60 11.04 1.32
C ASP A 181 -5.39 11.95 1.54
N ASN A 182 -4.45 11.54 2.39
CA ASN A 182 -3.23 12.28 2.76
C ASN A 182 -1.95 11.72 2.11
N ASN A 183 -2.14 10.87 1.08
CA ASN A 183 -1.11 10.15 0.33
C ASN A 183 -0.59 10.92 -0.88
#